data_AF-A0A7X9UI27-F1
#
_entry.id   AF-A0A7X9UI27-F1
#
_cell.length_a   1.000
_cell.length_b   1.000
_cell.length_c   1.000
_cell.angle_alpha   90.00
_cell.angle_beta   90.00
_cell.angle_gamma   90.00
#
_symmetry.space_group_name_H-M   'P 1'
#
loop_
_entity.id
_entity.type
_entity.pdbx_description
1 polymer ?
#
loop_
_entity_poly.entity_id
_entity_poly.type
_entity_poly.pdbx_seq_one_letter_code
_entity_poly.pdbx_strand_id
1 'polypeptide(L)'
;MSDKKKGRPYMVLPSEINNWNEKYGDNTYLPRAILCTQTLIENEIIDEEHEFACYLLFKSIESRIHSCRYEQGVYKGVHCAWSDSISGVTDIIKYKTDMWLQWIEQTKIFLEKDQQQSYRPTVDRTETNPDVGYRLSNIAMLPFGKNSYKAQAKPVYAFEMGKNQSKSLATFKRYETITDAKKDMGLPNLESDTGVFTNTPDGKTFILQSSATTVGEQSVELDSNESEQKVYMGYIPIGQIMIDGKVFNVHQPFTFEQVQIKLKNQS
;
A
#
# COMPACT_ATOMS: atom_id res chain seq x y z
N MET A 1 -22.41 25.56 43.61
CA MET A 1 -22.74 24.82 42.37
C MET A 1 -23.27 25.85 41.37
N SER A 2 -22.40 26.37 40.49
CA SER A 2 -22.81 27.36 39.50
C SER A 2 -23.37 26.66 38.27
N ASP A 3 -24.58 27.03 37.87
CA ASP A 3 -25.24 26.59 36.66
C ASP A 3 -24.33 26.74 35.43
N LYS A 4 -23.91 25.61 34.85
CA LYS A 4 -23.35 25.58 33.49
C LYS A 4 -24.49 25.93 32.54
N LYS A 5 -24.63 27.21 32.21
CA LYS A 5 -25.44 27.65 31.07
C LYS A 5 -24.97 26.87 29.84
N LYS A 6 -25.84 26.03 29.29
CA LYS A 6 -25.67 25.39 27.98
C LYS A 6 -25.67 26.49 26.92
N GLY A 7 -24.53 27.16 26.75
CA GLY A 7 -24.30 28.10 25.67
C GLY A 7 -24.40 27.36 24.33
N ARG A 8 -24.78 28.09 23.28
CA ARG A 8 -24.70 27.58 21.91
C ARG A 8 -23.27 27.07 21.66
N PRO A 9 -23.08 26.00 20.88
CA PRO A 9 -21.74 25.55 20.49
C PRO A 9 -20.93 26.76 19.98
N TYR A 10 -19.73 26.94 20.49
CA TYR A 10 -18.83 27.99 19.99
C TYR A 10 -18.64 27.75 18.48
N MET A 11 -19.06 28.73 17.68
CA MET A 11 -18.90 28.72 16.24
C MET A 11 -17.74 29.64 15.89
N VAL A 12 -16.77 29.10 15.15
CA VAL A 12 -15.67 29.88 14.56
C VAL A 12 -16.26 31.04 13.76
N LEU A 13 -15.78 32.25 14.00
CA LEU A 13 -16.28 33.47 13.38
C LEU A 13 -15.91 33.48 11.88
N PRO A 14 -16.75 34.09 11.00
CA PRO A 14 -16.43 34.23 9.58
C PRO A 14 -15.08 34.90 9.31
N SER A 15 -14.68 35.86 10.15
CA SER A 15 -13.37 36.52 10.06
C SER A 15 -12.20 35.56 10.27
N GLU A 16 -12.33 34.62 11.20
CA GLU A 16 -11.28 33.62 11.47
C GLU A 16 -11.15 32.64 10.29
N ILE A 17 -12.28 32.26 9.68
CA ILE A 17 -12.30 31.45 8.47
C ILE A 17 -11.63 32.18 7.30
N ASN A 18 -11.92 33.47 7.13
CA ASN A 18 -11.28 34.27 6.08
C ASN A 18 -9.77 34.37 6.28
N ASN A 19 -9.31 34.67 7.50
CA ASN A 19 -7.88 34.70 7.83
C ASN A 19 -7.22 33.34 7.54
N TRP A 20 -7.90 32.24 7.82
CA TRP A 20 -7.39 30.90 7.53
C TRP A 20 -7.24 30.63 6.03
N ASN A 21 -8.25 31.02 5.24
CA ASN A 21 -8.20 30.90 3.78
C ASN A 21 -7.12 31.80 3.17
N GLU A 22 -6.94 33.02 3.69
CA GLU A 22 -5.86 33.91 3.27
C GLU A 22 -4.47 33.32 3.56
N LYS A 23 -4.31 32.65 4.71
CA LYS A 23 -3.03 32.06 5.12
C LYS A 23 -2.70 30.75 4.40
N TYR A 24 -3.70 29.89 4.18
CA TYR A 24 -3.50 28.51 3.72
C TYR A 24 -4.18 28.17 2.39
N GLY A 25 -4.86 29.12 1.77
CA GLY A 25 -5.55 28.96 0.49
C GLY A 25 -7.02 28.54 0.60
N ASP A 26 -7.73 28.73 -0.50
CA ASP A 26 -9.16 28.42 -0.64
C ASP A 26 -9.45 26.92 -0.49
N ASN A 27 -10.61 26.58 0.11
CA ASN A 27 -11.06 25.21 0.45
C ASN A 27 -10.46 24.58 1.72
N THR A 28 -9.88 25.39 2.61
CA THR A 28 -9.48 24.96 3.96
C THR A 28 -10.62 25.09 5.00
N TYR A 29 -11.87 24.99 4.56
CA TYR A 29 -13.03 25.14 5.43
C TYR A 29 -13.37 23.85 6.20
N LEU A 30 -13.00 23.80 7.48
CA LEU A 30 -13.57 22.87 8.45
C LEU A 30 -13.56 23.51 9.85
N PRO A 31 -14.65 24.21 10.27
CA PRO A 31 -14.68 24.98 11.51
C PRO A 31 -14.30 24.17 12.76
N ARG A 32 -14.67 22.88 12.80
CA ARG A 32 -14.31 22.00 13.92
C ARG A 32 -12.80 21.76 14.02
N ALA A 33 -12.09 21.68 12.89
CA ALA A 33 -10.64 21.54 12.88
C ALA A 33 -9.96 22.84 13.33
N ILE A 34 -10.44 23.99 12.84
CA ILE A 34 -9.91 25.31 13.25
C ILE A 34 -10.08 25.49 14.76
N LEU A 35 -11.28 25.25 15.29
CA LEU A 35 -11.57 25.33 16.73
C LEU A 35 -10.70 24.37 17.54
N CYS A 36 -10.54 23.12 17.08
CA CYS A 36 -9.66 22.15 17.74
C CYS A 36 -8.21 22.67 17.80
N THR A 37 -7.69 23.19 16.69
CA THR A 37 -6.34 23.75 16.62
C THR A 37 -6.17 24.93 17.56
N GLN A 38 -7.07 25.93 17.50
CA GLN A 38 -7.04 27.10 18.39
C GLN A 38 -7.06 26.68 19.86
N THR A 39 -7.95 25.74 20.22
CA THR A 39 -8.03 25.22 21.59
C THR A 39 -6.72 24.54 22.03
N LEU A 40 -6.05 23.81 21.15
CA LEU A 40 -4.78 23.14 21.49
C LEU A 40 -3.62 24.13 21.63
N ILE A 41 -3.63 25.23 20.87
CA ILE A 41 -2.67 26.34 21.01
C ILE A 41 -2.90 27.10 22.32
N GLU A 42 -4.14 27.49 22.60
CA GLU A 42 -4.52 28.20 23.83
C GLU A 42 -4.17 27.41 25.11
N ASN A 43 -4.17 26.08 25.03
CA ASN A 43 -3.79 25.20 26.12
C ASN A 43 -2.31 24.79 26.10
N GLU A 44 -1.49 25.42 25.25
CA GLU A 44 -0.04 25.18 25.14
C GLU A 44 0.32 23.71 24.83
N ILE A 45 -0.57 22.99 24.14
CA ILE A 45 -0.34 21.59 23.73
C ILE A 45 0.46 21.54 22.42
N ILE A 46 0.27 22.53 21.55
CA ILE A 46 1.03 22.72 20.31
C ILE A 46 1.40 24.20 20.14
N ASP A 47 2.48 24.46 19.45
CA ASP A 47 2.89 25.82 19.08
C ASP A 47 2.07 26.37 17.89
N GLU A 48 1.98 27.70 17.77
CA GLU A 48 1.31 28.38 16.65
C GLU A 48 1.89 27.98 15.28
N GLU A 49 3.20 27.73 15.19
CA GLU A 49 3.84 27.28 13.95
C GLU A 49 3.35 25.90 13.48
N HIS A 50 2.76 25.11 14.38
CA HIS A 50 2.22 23.77 14.11
C HIS A 50 0.72 23.77 13.80
N GLU A 51 0.08 24.94 13.71
CA GLU A 51 -1.38 25.04 13.59
C GLU A 51 -1.95 24.32 12.36
N PHE A 52 -1.27 24.43 11.20
CA PHE A 52 -1.73 23.79 9.97
C PHE A 52 -1.53 22.28 10.01
N ALA A 53 -0.45 21.83 10.65
CA ALA A 53 -0.19 20.41 10.86
C ALA A 53 -1.30 19.77 11.71
N CYS A 54 -1.73 20.45 12.77
CA CYS A 54 -2.85 20.03 13.62
C CYS A 54 -4.17 20.00 12.84
N TYR A 55 -4.44 21.05 12.07
CA TYR A 55 -5.62 21.12 11.21
C TYR A 55 -5.69 19.94 10.21
N LEU A 56 -4.57 19.61 9.56
CA LEU A 56 -4.49 18.47 8.64
C LEU A 56 -4.64 17.12 9.36
N LEU A 57 -4.08 16.99 10.56
CA LEU A 57 -4.23 15.78 11.37
C LEU A 57 -5.69 15.55 11.74
N PHE A 58 -6.39 16.58 12.19
CA PHE A 58 -7.83 16.52 12.48
C PHE A 58 -8.61 16.01 11.28
N LYS A 59 -8.40 16.58 10.09
CA LYS A 59 -9.08 16.15 8.86
C LYS A 59 -8.78 14.70 8.52
N SER A 60 -7.54 14.28 8.69
CA SER A 60 -7.16 12.90 8.40
C SER A 60 -7.86 11.93 9.37
N ILE A 61 -7.90 12.24 10.66
CA ILE A 61 -8.58 11.40 11.66
C ILE A 61 -10.08 11.36 11.41
N GLU A 62 -10.71 12.53 11.19
CA GLU A 62 -12.15 12.60 10.89
C GLU A 62 -12.51 11.75 9.68
N SER A 63 -11.69 11.81 8.61
CA SER A 63 -11.87 10.99 7.43
C SER A 63 -11.78 9.49 7.74
N ARG A 64 -10.86 9.04 8.62
CA ARG A 64 -10.75 7.61 8.98
C ARG A 64 -11.90 7.14 9.84
N ILE A 65 -12.33 7.94 10.81
CA ILE A 65 -13.51 7.64 11.62
C ILE A 65 -14.73 7.50 10.71
N HIS A 66 -14.94 8.46 9.80
CA HIS A 66 -16.06 8.44 8.87
C HIS A 66 -16.02 7.22 7.94
N SER A 67 -14.90 6.98 7.25
CA SER A 67 -14.80 5.88 6.30
C SER A 67 -14.94 4.50 6.95
N CYS A 68 -14.44 4.31 8.17
CA CYS A 68 -14.63 3.06 8.92
C CYS A 68 -16.08 2.90 9.40
N ARG A 69 -16.68 3.96 9.97
CA ARG A 69 -18.07 3.95 10.46
C ARG A 69 -19.07 3.60 9.36
N TYR A 70 -18.84 4.10 8.14
CA TYR A 70 -19.73 3.91 7.00
C TYR A 70 -19.22 2.85 6.01
N GLU A 71 -18.24 2.03 6.41
CA GLU A 71 -17.71 0.91 5.64
C GLU A 71 -17.37 1.23 4.16
N GLN A 72 -16.78 2.39 3.93
CA GLN A 72 -16.56 2.89 2.56
C GLN A 72 -15.44 2.12 1.87
N GLY A 73 -15.73 1.38 0.80
CA GLY A 73 -14.72 0.74 -0.04
C GLY A 73 -13.75 -0.16 0.74
N VAL A 74 -12.45 0.16 0.70
CA VAL A 74 -11.37 -0.61 1.38
C VAL A 74 -11.42 -0.55 2.92
N TYR A 75 -12.33 0.24 3.48
CA TYR A 75 -12.53 0.37 4.94
C TYR A 75 -13.63 -0.53 5.49
N LYS A 76 -14.25 -1.37 4.64
CA LYS A 76 -15.28 -2.32 5.08
C LYS A 76 -14.72 -3.29 6.13
N GLY A 77 -15.40 -3.39 7.28
CA GLY A 77 -14.99 -4.23 8.40
C GLY A 77 -13.75 -3.75 9.17
N VAL A 78 -13.18 -2.59 8.81
CA VAL A 78 -12.01 -2.04 9.50
C VAL A 78 -12.45 -1.31 10.76
N HIS A 79 -11.94 -1.72 11.93
CA HIS A 79 -12.22 -1.04 13.18
C HIS A 79 -11.48 0.31 13.29
N CYS A 80 -12.11 1.30 13.93
CA CYS A 80 -11.46 2.54 14.35
C CYS A 80 -11.69 2.76 15.85
N ALA A 81 -10.62 2.88 16.62
CA ALA A 81 -10.66 3.02 18.07
C ALA A 81 -11.21 4.39 18.52
N TRP A 82 -11.13 5.40 17.66
CA TRP A 82 -11.63 6.74 17.96
C TRP A 82 -13.07 6.92 17.48
N SER A 83 -13.92 7.43 18.37
CA SER A 83 -15.30 7.83 18.05
C SER A 83 -15.42 9.30 17.63
N ASP A 84 -14.43 10.12 17.95
CA ASP A 84 -14.38 11.55 17.66
C ASP A 84 -12.95 11.99 17.29
N SER A 85 -12.85 13.02 16.45
CA SER A 85 -11.57 13.45 15.91
C SER A 85 -10.68 14.17 16.93
N ILE A 86 -11.27 14.81 17.95
CA ILE A 86 -10.52 15.59 18.94
C ILE A 86 -9.72 14.65 19.84
N SER A 87 -10.32 13.56 20.31
CA SER A 87 -9.63 12.53 21.08
C SER A 87 -8.49 11.91 20.25
N GLY A 88 -8.74 11.57 18.99
CA GLY A 88 -7.71 10.99 18.11
C GLY A 88 -6.53 11.92 17.83
N VAL A 89 -6.78 13.21 17.59
CA VAL A 89 -5.71 14.22 17.45
C VAL A 89 -4.90 14.31 18.74
N THR A 90 -5.58 14.43 19.88
CA THR A 90 -4.94 14.60 21.20
C THR A 90 -4.08 13.39 21.56
N ASP A 91 -4.57 12.17 21.31
CA ASP A 91 -3.83 10.94 21.58
C ASP A 91 -2.53 10.86 20.76
N ILE A 92 -2.59 11.22 19.48
CA ILE A 92 -1.41 11.18 18.60
C ILE A 92 -0.36 12.19 19.06
N ILE A 93 -0.77 13.43 19.34
CA ILE A 93 0.15 14.48 19.79
C ILE A 93 0.82 14.09 21.12
N LYS A 94 0.04 13.56 22.07
CA LYS A 94 0.54 13.26 23.41
C LYS A 94 1.32 11.95 23.52
N TYR A 95 0.87 10.91 22.84
CA TYR A 95 1.35 9.54 23.07
C TYR A 95 2.08 8.93 21.88
N LYS A 96 2.11 9.61 20.74
CA LYS A 96 2.80 9.15 19.53
C LYS A 96 3.68 10.24 18.93
N THR A 97 4.54 10.81 19.77
CA THR A 97 5.39 11.97 19.48
C THR A 97 6.20 11.81 18.18
N ASP A 98 6.79 10.65 17.92
CA ASP A 98 7.55 10.43 16.68
C ASP A 98 6.69 10.59 15.43
N MET A 99 5.46 10.07 15.45
CA MET A 99 4.53 10.25 14.34
C MET A 99 4.12 11.71 14.19
N TRP A 100 3.93 12.42 15.31
CA TRP A 100 3.58 13.84 15.30
C TRP A 100 4.72 14.71 14.73
N LEU A 101 5.96 14.46 15.10
CA LEU A 101 7.12 15.16 14.54
C LEU A 101 7.26 14.90 13.03
N GLN A 102 7.12 13.65 12.60
CA GLN A 102 7.09 13.31 11.18
C GLN A 102 5.94 14.00 10.44
N TRP A 103 4.77 14.11 11.09
CA TRP A 103 3.60 14.80 10.55
C TRP A 103 3.84 16.28 10.31
N ILE A 104 4.45 16.97 11.28
CA ILE A 104 4.86 18.37 11.14
C ILE A 104 5.81 18.52 9.95
N GLU A 105 6.84 17.68 9.87
CA GLU A 105 7.82 17.76 8.80
C GLU A 105 7.20 17.51 7.41
N GLN A 106 6.34 16.50 7.30
CA GLN A 106 5.64 16.23 6.06
C GLN A 106 4.65 17.35 5.69
N THR A 107 4.10 18.05 6.67
CA THR A 107 3.26 19.24 6.45
C THR A 107 4.08 20.38 5.83
N LYS A 108 5.32 20.60 6.28
CA LYS A 108 6.23 21.58 5.68
C LYS A 108 6.52 21.24 4.22
N ILE A 109 6.86 19.98 3.93
CA ILE A 109 7.08 19.50 2.55
C ILE A 109 5.82 19.72 1.69
N PHE A 110 4.63 19.44 2.23
CA PHE A 110 3.37 19.68 1.53
C PHE A 110 3.18 21.15 1.16
N LEU A 111 3.47 22.08 2.08
CA LEU A 111 3.41 23.52 1.82
C LEU A 111 4.47 23.97 0.79
N GLU A 112 5.71 23.49 0.91
CA GLU A 112 6.81 23.77 -0.04
C GLU A 112 6.55 23.24 -1.46
N LYS A 113 5.65 22.26 -1.61
CA LYS A 113 5.24 21.68 -2.89
C LYS A 113 3.90 22.23 -3.36
N ASP A 114 3.59 23.49 -3.03
CA ASP A 114 2.35 24.18 -3.42
C ASP A 114 1.09 23.36 -3.11
N GLN A 115 1.10 22.68 -1.96
CA GLN A 115 0.00 21.83 -1.52
C GLN A 115 -0.40 20.73 -2.51
N GLN A 116 0.57 20.20 -3.26
CA GLN A 116 0.36 19.04 -4.12
C GLN A 116 -0.13 17.83 -3.31
N GLN A 117 -1.28 17.28 -3.69
CA GLN A 117 -1.99 16.24 -2.95
C GLN A 117 -1.13 15.00 -2.65
N SER A 118 -0.18 14.63 -3.51
CA SER A 118 0.72 13.49 -3.29
C SER A 118 1.62 13.62 -2.06
N TYR A 119 1.93 14.86 -1.65
CA TYR A 119 2.76 15.17 -0.47
C TYR A 119 1.94 15.40 0.80
N ARG A 120 0.60 15.43 0.70
CA ARG A 120 -0.26 15.66 1.86
C ARG A 120 -0.05 14.57 2.92
N PRO A 121 0.20 14.91 4.19
CA PRO A 121 0.31 13.90 5.24
C PRO A 121 -1.03 13.19 5.45
N THR A 122 -0.99 11.88 5.67
CA THR A 122 -2.16 11.04 5.96
C THR A 122 -1.88 10.08 7.09
N VAL A 123 -2.94 9.76 7.86
CA VAL A 123 -2.91 8.68 8.84
C VAL A 123 -3.14 7.37 8.10
N ASP A 124 -2.14 6.50 8.12
CA ASP A 124 -2.17 5.17 7.52
C ASP A 124 -2.07 4.08 8.60
N ARG A 125 -2.55 2.87 8.29
CA ARG A 125 -2.40 1.70 9.16
C ARG A 125 -1.07 1.03 8.87
N THR A 126 -0.27 0.74 9.90
CA THR A 126 0.97 -0.02 9.73
C THR A 126 0.68 -1.45 9.27
N GLU A 127 -0.28 -2.11 9.92
CA GLU A 127 -0.79 -3.43 9.55
C GLU A 127 -2.16 -3.32 8.88
N THR A 128 -2.36 -4.09 7.81
CA THR A 128 -3.59 -4.05 7.00
C THR A 128 -4.72 -4.91 7.56
N ASN A 129 -4.45 -5.75 8.58
CA ASN A 129 -5.44 -6.59 9.22
C ASN A 129 -6.64 -5.74 9.72
N PRO A 130 -7.87 -5.98 9.23
CA PRO A 130 -9.07 -5.25 9.64
C PRO A 130 -9.35 -5.29 11.14
N ASP A 131 -9.02 -6.40 11.82
CA ASP A 131 -9.29 -6.60 13.25
C ASP A 131 -8.44 -5.68 14.14
N VAL A 132 -7.23 -5.35 13.67
CA VAL A 132 -6.38 -4.35 14.34
C VAL A 132 -6.89 -2.95 13.99
N GLY A 133 -7.06 -2.65 12.71
CA GLY A 133 -7.68 -1.38 12.27
C GLY A 133 -6.91 -0.11 12.70
N TYR A 134 -7.62 1.01 12.77
CA TYR A 134 -7.08 2.30 13.21
C TYR A 134 -7.08 2.40 14.73
N ARG A 135 -5.89 2.32 15.33
CA ARG A 135 -5.65 2.56 16.76
C ARG A 135 -4.23 3.08 16.96
N LEU A 136 -3.96 3.70 18.11
CA LEU A 136 -2.67 4.37 18.38
C LEU A 136 -1.43 3.50 18.09
N SER A 137 -1.48 2.21 18.44
CA SER A 137 -0.40 1.25 18.19
C SER A 137 -0.23 0.84 16.73
N ASN A 138 -1.25 0.99 15.89
CA ASN A 138 -1.28 0.51 14.50
C ASN A 138 -1.46 1.64 13.47
N ILE A 139 -0.95 2.84 13.79
CA ILE A 139 -0.95 3.96 12.84
C ILE A 139 0.45 4.49 12.61
N ALA A 140 0.65 5.11 11.46
CA ALA A 140 1.83 5.90 11.11
C ALA A 140 1.44 7.07 10.21
N MET A 141 2.33 8.06 10.12
CA MET A 141 2.23 9.11 9.11
C MET A 141 2.77 8.56 7.79
N LEU A 142 2.00 8.74 6.72
CA LEU A 142 2.47 8.46 5.37
C LEU A 142 1.97 9.55 4.41
N PRO A 143 2.81 10.04 3.47
CA PRO A 143 2.35 10.93 2.41
C PRO A 143 1.27 10.25 1.57
N PHE A 144 0.25 10.99 1.15
CA PHE A 144 -0.89 10.47 0.41
C PHE A 144 -0.46 9.67 -0.82
N GLY A 145 0.55 10.12 -1.56
CA GLY A 145 1.06 9.41 -2.74
C GLY A 145 1.63 8.02 -2.39
N LYS A 146 2.39 7.93 -1.29
CA LYS A 146 2.92 6.65 -0.79
C LYS A 146 1.80 5.75 -0.24
N ASN A 147 0.82 6.34 0.43
CA ASN A 147 -0.34 5.61 0.95
C ASN A 147 -1.20 5.04 -0.19
N SER A 148 -1.49 5.85 -1.21
CA SER A 148 -2.20 5.43 -2.41
C SER A 148 -1.46 4.31 -3.13
N TYR A 149 -0.13 4.44 -3.28
CA TYR A 149 0.70 3.40 -3.87
C TYR A 149 0.63 2.09 -3.06
N LYS A 150 0.78 2.16 -1.73
CA LYS A 150 0.64 1.00 -0.84
C LYS A 150 -0.75 0.33 -0.95
N ALA A 151 -1.82 1.13 -1.01
CA ALA A 151 -3.18 0.62 -1.11
C ALA A 151 -3.49 -0.04 -2.47
N GLN A 152 -2.80 0.39 -3.53
CA GLN A 152 -2.96 -0.14 -4.89
C GLN A 152 -1.92 -1.21 -5.24
N ALA A 153 -0.96 -1.47 -4.35
CA ALA A 153 0.10 -2.44 -4.58
C ALA A 153 -0.50 -3.84 -4.80
N LYS A 154 -0.23 -4.41 -5.97
CA LYS A 154 -0.59 -5.78 -6.33
C LYS A 154 0.73 -6.55 -6.47
N PRO A 155 1.14 -7.30 -5.42
CA PRO A 155 2.41 -7.99 -5.45
C PRO A 155 2.48 -9.00 -6.59
N VAL A 156 3.67 -9.09 -7.20
CA VAL A 156 3.98 -10.04 -8.26
C VAL A 156 5.23 -10.83 -7.90
N TYR A 157 5.30 -12.05 -8.39
CA TYR A 157 6.41 -12.98 -8.24
C TYR A 157 7.06 -13.20 -9.60
N ALA A 158 8.37 -13.02 -9.64
CA ALA A 158 9.20 -13.38 -10.77
C ALA A 158 9.90 -14.70 -10.48
N PHE A 159 9.73 -15.68 -11.35
CA PHE A 159 10.43 -16.96 -11.28
C PHE A 159 11.43 -17.01 -12.41
N GLU A 160 12.73 -16.94 -12.08
CA GLU A 160 13.82 -17.06 -13.03
C GLU A 160 14.12 -18.55 -13.27
N MET A 161 14.08 -18.95 -14.54
CA MET A 161 14.47 -20.27 -14.99
C MET A 161 15.98 -20.28 -15.27
N GLY A 162 16.69 -21.20 -14.63
CA GLY A 162 18.14 -21.36 -14.84
C GLY A 162 18.46 -21.70 -16.30
N LYS A 163 19.58 -21.15 -16.81
CA LYS A 163 20.08 -21.50 -18.15
C LYS A 163 20.49 -22.98 -18.16
N ASN A 164 19.91 -23.74 -19.09
CA ASN A 164 20.23 -25.11 -19.52
C ASN A 164 21.36 -25.80 -18.71
N GLN A 165 20.98 -26.78 -17.89
CA GLN A 165 21.87 -27.80 -17.28
C GLN A 165 23.03 -27.31 -16.39
N SER A 166 23.24 -26.00 -16.22
CA SER A 166 24.11 -25.49 -15.17
C SER A 166 23.36 -25.51 -13.85
N LYS A 167 24.05 -25.76 -12.73
CA LYS A 167 23.51 -25.75 -11.36
C LYS A 167 22.98 -24.37 -10.89
N SER A 168 22.52 -23.50 -11.80
CA SER A 168 21.81 -22.28 -11.43
C SER A 168 20.46 -22.68 -10.85
N LEU A 169 20.34 -22.53 -9.53
CA LEU A 169 19.09 -22.72 -8.82
C LEU A 169 18.06 -21.76 -9.40
N ALA A 170 16.84 -22.25 -9.65
CA ALA A 170 15.72 -21.37 -9.94
C ALA A 170 15.59 -20.37 -8.79
N THR A 171 15.68 -19.07 -9.09
CA THR A 171 15.50 -18.01 -8.11
C THR A 171 14.11 -17.42 -8.27
N PHE A 172 13.45 -17.14 -7.15
CA PHE A 172 12.21 -16.38 -7.17
C PHE A 172 12.39 -15.07 -6.42
N LYS A 173 11.76 -14.01 -6.91
CA LYS A 173 11.79 -12.67 -6.32
C LYS A 173 10.38 -12.10 -6.25
N ARG A 174 10.00 -11.58 -5.08
CA ARG A 174 8.74 -10.87 -4.88
C ARG A 174 8.96 -9.38 -5.11
N TYR A 175 8.04 -8.77 -5.85
CA TYR A 175 7.94 -7.32 -6.02
C TYR A 175 6.59 -6.86 -5.47
N GLU A 176 6.54 -5.64 -4.92
CA GLU A 176 5.29 -5.08 -4.41
C GLU A 176 4.35 -4.69 -5.56
N THR A 177 4.90 -4.37 -6.74
CA THR A 177 4.11 -4.07 -7.95
C THR A 177 4.76 -4.60 -9.23
N ILE A 178 3.95 -4.75 -10.29
CA ILE A 178 4.45 -5.03 -11.64
C ILE A 178 5.40 -3.94 -12.15
N THR A 179 5.18 -2.67 -11.75
CA THR A 179 6.04 -1.55 -12.14
C THR A 179 7.46 -1.71 -11.60
N ASP A 180 7.61 -2.19 -10.36
CA ASP A 180 8.93 -2.45 -9.79
C ASP A 180 9.64 -3.59 -10.52
N ALA A 181 8.90 -4.65 -10.88
CA ALA A 181 9.42 -5.76 -11.68
C ALA A 181 9.89 -5.28 -13.06
N LYS A 182 9.07 -4.49 -13.77
CA LYS A 182 9.40 -3.88 -15.06
C LYS A 182 10.71 -3.11 -15.02
N LYS A 183 10.88 -2.27 -13.98
CA LYS A 183 12.07 -1.44 -13.80
C LYS A 183 13.32 -2.28 -13.52
N ASP A 184 13.22 -3.24 -12.61
CA ASP A 184 14.34 -4.11 -12.21
C ASP A 184 14.79 -5.02 -13.36
N MET A 185 13.86 -5.49 -14.20
CA MET A 185 14.12 -6.38 -15.34
C MET A 185 14.45 -5.66 -16.65
N GLY A 186 14.28 -4.33 -16.71
CA GLY A 186 14.46 -3.56 -17.94
C GLY A 186 13.42 -3.86 -19.03
N LEU A 187 12.20 -4.22 -18.65
CA LEU A 187 11.13 -4.65 -19.56
C LEU A 187 9.86 -3.80 -19.35
N PRO A 188 9.71 -2.64 -20.02
CA PRO A 188 8.59 -1.73 -19.76
C PRO A 188 7.22 -2.29 -20.17
N ASN A 189 7.19 -3.19 -21.16
CA ASN A 189 5.97 -3.83 -21.68
C ASN A 189 5.73 -5.23 -21.08
N LEU A 190 6.27 -5.48 -19.89
CA LEU A 190 6.05 -6.76 -19.22
C LEU A 190 4.61 -6.89 -18.74
N GLU A 191 3.99 -8.03 -19.00
CA GLU A 191 2.70 -8.40 -18.45
C GLU A 191 2.88 -9.49 -17.38
N SER A 192 1.97 -9.51 -16.40
CA SER A 192 1.90 -10.59 -15.40
C SER A 192 0.76 -11.54 -15.75
N ASP A 193 0.84 -12.77 -15.25
CA ASP A 193 -0.23 -13.77 -15.37
C ASP A 193 -0.53 -14.21 -16.81
N THR A 194 0.44 -14.09 -17.72
CA THR A 194 0.30 -14.59 -19.11
C THR A 194 0.57 -16.09 -19.23
N GLY A 195 1.26 -16.68 -18.25
CA GLY A 195 1.75 -18.05 -18.33
C GLY A 195 2.92 -18.25 -19.31
N VAL A 196 3.38 -17.16 -19.94
CA VAL A 196 4.39 -17.16 -21.01
C VAL A 196 5.74 -16.73 -20.44
N PHE A 197 6.80 -17.46 -20.80
CA PHE A 197 8.16 -17.08 -20.45
C PHE A 197 8.63 -15.87 -21.25
N THR A 198 9.19 -14.90 -20.54
CA THR A 198 9.77 -13.68 -21.10
C THR A 198 11.28 -13.69 -20.93
N ASN A 199 12.00 -13.20 -21.94
CA ASN A 199 13.45 -13.06 -21.89
C ASN A 199 13.84 -11.62 -21.56
N THR A 200 14.75 -11.45 -20.61
CA THR A 200 15.40 -10.17 -20.34
C THR A 200 16.53 -9.90 -21.35
N PRO A 201 16.99 -8.63 -21.48
CA PRO A 201 18.12 -8.28 -22.35
C PRO A 201 19.44 -9.01 -22.03
N ASP A 202 19.67 -9.39 -20.76
CA ASP A 202 20.82 -10.20 -20.32
C ASP A 202 20.64 -11.72 -20.55
N GLY A 203 19.54 -12.10 -21.19
CA GLY A 203 19.24 -13.46 -21.62
C GLY A 203 18.76 -14.38 -20.50
N LYS A 204 18.23 -13.83 -19.40
CA LYS A 204 17.52 -14.62 -18.40
C LYS A 204 16.09 -14.87 -18.87
N THR A 205 15.55 -16.00 -18.49
CA THR A 205 14.18 -16.39 -18.82
C THR A 205 13.37 -16.41 -17.54
N PHE A 206 12.22 -15.77 -17.52
CA PHE A 206 11.39 -15.71 -16.33
C PHE A 206 9.90 -15.75 -16.66
N ILE A 207 9.10 -16.08 -15.65
CA ILE A 207 7.65 -15.92 -15.67
C ILE A 207 7.26 -14.98 -14.53
N LEU A 208 6.36 -14.04 -14.83
CA LEU A 208 5.82 -13.10 -13.86
C LEU A 208 4.36 -13.45 -13.54
N GLN A 209 4.05 -13.66 -12.27
CA GLN A 209 2.69 -14.02 -11.81
C GLN A 209 2.28 -13.11 -10.67
N SER A 210 1.01 -12.70 -10.61
CA SER A 210 0.47 -12.05 -9.43
C SER A 210 0.46 -12.99 -8.23
N SER A 211 0.36 -12.38 -7.04
CA SER A 211 0.23 -13.15 -5.80
C SER A 211 -0.97 -14.08 -5.83
N ALA A 212 -2.13 -13.60 -6.31
CA ALA A 212 -3.35 -14.39 -6.39
C ALA A 212 -3.17 -15.65 -7.25
N THR A 213 -2.55 -15.51 -8.42
CA THR A 213 -2.22 -16.66 -9.29
C THR A 213 -1.21 -17.60 -8.63
N THR A 214 -0.23 -17.06 -7.92
CA THR A 214 0.85 -17.82 -7.28
C THR A 214 0.35 -18.66 -6.08
N VAL A 215 -0.63 -18.15 -5.32
CA VAL A 215 -1.27 -18.90 -4.23
C VAL A 215 -2.46 -19.75 -4.71
N GLY A 216 -2.83 -19.65 -5.98
CA GLY A 216 -3.89 -20.45 -6.60
C GLY A 216 -5.31 -19.90 -6.43
N GLU A 217 -5.47 -18.65 -6.02
CA GLU A 217 -6.76 -17.94 -5.98
C GLU A 217 -7.27 -17.58 -7.38
N GLN A 218 -6.36 -17.37 -8.33
CA GLN A 218 -6.65 -17.11 -9.74
C GLN A 218 -5.94 -18.10 -10.65
N SER A 219 -6.53 -18.35 -11.82
CA SER A 219 -5.90 -19.11 -12.90
C SER A 219 -5.37 -18.13 -13.94
N VAL A 220 -4.27 -18.50 -14.59
CA VAL A 220 -3.81 -17.80 -15.81
C VAL A 220 -4.89 -17.99 -16.88
N GLU A 221 -5.42 -16.89 -17.41
CA GLU A 221 -6.36 -16.94 -18.52
C GLU A 221 -5.61 -17.19 -19.83
N LEU A 222 -6.19 -18.02 -20.70
CA LEU A 222 -5.69 -18.25 -22.05
C LEU A 222 -5.96 -17.01 -22.88
N ASP A 223 -4.91 -16.28 -23.25
CA ASP A 223 -5.08 -15.23 -24.25
C ASP A 223 -5.26 -15.88 -25.63
N SER A 224 -6.51 -15.92 -26.09
CA SER A 224 -6.90 -16.54 -27.36
C SER A 224 -6.48 -15.72 -28.59
N ASN A 225 -5.84 -14.56 -28.40
CA ASN A 225 -5.57 -13.60 -29.47
C ASN A 225 -4.09 -13.42 -29.85
N GLU A 226 -3.14 -14.14 -29.26
CA GLU A 226 -1.75 -14.06 -29.70
C GLU A 226 -1.49 -14.96 -30.92
N SER A 227 -1.02 -14.33 -31.99
CA SER A 227 -0.81 -14.90 -33.32
C SER A 227 0.37 -15.88 -33.43
N GLU A 228 1.00 -16.28 -32.33
CA GLU A 228 2.02 -17.33 -32.27
C GLU A 228 1.97 -18.04 -30.91
N GLN A 229 1.22 -19.14 -30.81
CA GLN A 229 1.27 -20.02 -29.63
C GLN A 229 2.72 -20.49 -29.41
N LYS A 230 3.37 -19.98 -28.36
CA LYS A 230 4.71 -20.43 -27.96
C LYS A 230 4.62 -21.81 -27.35
N VAL A 231 5.21 -22.81 -28.02
CA VAL A 231 5.30 -24.19 -27.51
C VAL A 231 6.62 -24.37 -26.77
N TYR A 232 6.53 -24.70 -25.50
CA TYR A 232 7.67 -25.03 -24.64
C TYR A 232 7.81 -26.55 -24.51
N MET A 233 9.02 -27.01 -24.15
CA MET A 233 9.32 -28.41 -23.90
C MET A 233 9.78 -28.61 -22.47
N GLY A 234 9.15 -29.57 -21.79
CA GLY A 234 9.52 -30.03 -20.46
C GLY A 234 9.89 -31.50 -20.45
N TYR A 235 10.38 -31.99 -19.31
CA TYR A 235 10.78 -33.37 -19.12
C TYR A 235 10.24 -33.91 -17.80
N ILE A 236 9.53 -35.04 -17.84
CA ILE A 236 9.03 -35.74 -16.65
C ILE A 236 9.90 -36.98 -16.43
N PRO A 237 10.44 -37.21 -15.21
CA PRO A 237 11.14 -38.45 -14.91
C PRO A 237 10.15 -39.62 -14.91
N ILE A 238 10.39 -40.63 -15.74
CA ILE A 238 9.51 -41.80 -15.89
C ILE A 238 10.11 -43.08 -15.31
N GLY A 239 11.38 -43.04 -14.92
CA GLY A 239 12.03 -44.18 -14.28
C GLY A 239 13.54 -44.08 -14.27
N GLN A 240 14.17 -45.17 -13.85
CA GLN A 240 15.62 -45.32 -13.82
C GLN A 240 15.99 -46.61 -14.54
N ILE A 241 17.04 -46.56 -15.33
CA ILE A 241 17.63 -47.74 -15.97
C ILE A 241 19.07 -47.90 -15.54
N MET A 242 19.53 -49.14 -15.46
CA MET A 242 20.92 -49.48 -15.15
C MET A 242 21.63 -49.90 -16.43
N ILE A 243 22.70 -49.19 -16.79
CA ILE A 243 23.57 -49.53 -17.92
C ILE A 243 25.00 -49.55 -17.38
N ASP A 244 25.69 -50.69 -17.51
CA ASP A 244 27.07 -50.90 -17.03
C ASP A 244 27.28 -50.51 -15.56
N GLY A 245 26.31 -50.84 -14.69
CA GLY A 245 26.35 -50.54 -13.25
C GLY A 245 26.10 -49.06 -12.90
N LYS A 246 25.82 -48.19 -13.87
CA LYS A 246 25.44 -46.80 -13.64
C LYS A 246 23.93 -46.61 -13.77
N VAL A 247 23.36 -45.84 -12.85
CA VAL A 247 21.93 -45.47 -12.86
C VAL A 247 21.74 -44.24 -13.72
N PHE A 248 20.87 -44.34 -14.72
CA PHE A 248 20.44 -43.24 -15.58
C PHE A 248 18.97 -42.93 -15.33
N ASN A 249 18.65 -41.66 -15.12
CA ASN A 249 17.26 -41.21 -15.05
C ASN A 249 16.69 -41.11 -16.48
N VAL A 250 15.63 -41.84 -16.75
CA VAL A 250 14.90 -41.77 -18.03
C VAL A 250 13.83 -40.70 -17.90
N HIS A 251 13.81 -39.77 -18.86
CA HIS A 251 12.85 -38.68 -18.90
C HIS A 251 12.00 -38.78 -20.16
N GLN A 252 10.70 -38.55 -20.01
CA GLN A 252 9.77 -38.39 -21.12
C GLN A 252 9.60 -36.90 -21.43
N PRO A 253 9.89 -36.45 -22.66
CA PRO A 253 9.60 -35.08 -23.05
C PRO A 253 8.09 -34.87 -23.17
N PHE A 254 7.63 -33.66 -22.85
CA PHE A 254 6.28 -33.20 -23.11
C PHE A 254 6.31 -31.75 -23.56
N THR A 255 5.25 -31.29 -24.21
CA THR A 255 5.10 -29.89 -24.61
C THR A 255 3.97 -29.21 -23.88
N PHE A 256 4.09 -27.90 -23.69
CA PHE A 256 3.07 -27.07 -23.05
C PHE A 256 3.13 -25.65 -23.61
N GLU A 257 2.01 -24.95 -23.58
CA GLU A 257 1.91 -23.57 -24.12
C GLU A 257 2.05 -22.51 -23.03
N GLN A 258 1.68 -22.86 -21.80
CA GLN A 258 1.70 -21.96 -20.66
C GLN A 258 2.08 -22.71 -19.39
N VAL A 259 2.60 -21.95 -18.41
CA VAL A 259 2.94 -22.45 -17.08
C VAL A 259 2.25 -21.58 -16.04
N GLN A 260 1.71 -22.23 -15.01
CA GLN A 260 1.34 -21.57 -13.77
C GLN A 260 2.13 -22.20 -12.63
N ILE A 261 2.91 -21.39 -11.92
CA ILE A 261 3.60 -21.83 -10.70
C ILE A 261 2.67 -21.59 -9.52
N LYS A 262 2.38 -22.66 -8.76
CA LYS A 262 1.62 -22.61 -7.50
C LYS A 262 2.54 -22.97 -6.35
N LEU A 263 2.65 -22.08 -5.36
CA LEU A 263 3.38 -22.39 -4.13
C LEU A 263 2.51 -23.32 -3.28
N LYS A 264 3.05 -24.46 -2.85
CA LYS A 264 2.36 -25.32 -1.89
C LYS A 264 2.21 -24.55 -0.58
N ASN A 265 0.98 -24.39 -0.10
CA ASN A 265 0.74 -23.95 1.27
C ASN A 265 1.47 -24.93 2.20
N GLN A 266 2.41 -24.42 2.98
CA GLN A 266 2.93 -25.14 4.14
C GLN A 266 1.85 -25.10 5.20
N SER A 267 0.93 -26.07 5.11
CA SER A 267 0.02 -26.45 6.20
C SER A 267 0.78 -27.16 7.30
#